data_AF-A0A9X2K619-F1
#
_entry.id   AF-A0A9X2K619-F1
#
_cell.length_a   1.000
_cell.length_b   1.000
_cell.length_c   1.000
_cell.angle_alpha   90.00
_cell.angle_beta   90.00
_cell.angle_gamma   90.00
#
_symmetry.space_group_name_H-M   'P 1'
#
loop_
_entity.id
_entity.type
_entity.pdbx_description
1 polymer ?
#
loop_
_entity_poly.entity_id
_entity_poly.type
_entity_poly.pdbx_seq_one_letter_code
_entity_poly.pdbx_strand_id
1 'polypeptide(L)'
;MKAPTSDEAPENVRLIGGEMLLWSDMAAMGGVTEWRGAALELIRRTVPESGRVLLVGPHPRTLVDDVVARAPSAAALLRSYPDACALGARHPELEVFCGRLELLDAEEPYDLVLAMDGLLRTHSAEAPAAAWSESLGALADLVAPGGRLVLGVRNDLGVDRFIEARPADRECADDQWAPHGFDPSYPSGPEALDLGLESAGLSLQRCYAAYPDRRAPRSLLSREALAFELPEALTFPLSARDGDRMLVADPLRLSRLVFRHRLGEELAPLWLVVATRTPRPDGQPRAVELPLGLIEEGPALYELTAAGTRRLPGGQERPIPAGRVVEEILVEACAREDVRTVREVLAGLAGWLESGGDVSAATDSLVYDGERFAAVNPPVGPAVPPGPRVVLCRILWRFAVRLLAAGHHHPWPWPLEAEQLTLTLCGMAGRPCDAGDLDRARKLDAELGQPAELAEHAPTYRDLLGARDRLADQLTAALARISRLETKLSYRERELVRAKAKLRRTQRKATAYRRTLGYRLSRRLARPRKVARRVIRLLSG
;
A
#
# COMPACT_ATOMS: atom_id res chain seq x y z
N MET A 1 -19.00 -0.84 42.98
CA MET A 1 -17.83 -1.49 42.36
C MET A 1 -16.91 -0.40 41.86
N LYS A 2 -15.76 -0.24 42.52
CA LYS A 2 -14.72 0.73 42.17
C LYS A 2 -13.95 0.12 40.99
N ALA A 3 -13.78 0.87 39.90
CA ALA A 3 -12.94 0.45 38.78
C ALA A 3 -11.51 0.20 39.30
N PRO A 4 -10.81 -0.87 38.87
CA PRO A 4 -9.43 -1.07 39.26
C PRO A 4 -8.59 0.04 38.63
N THR A 5 -7.97 0.84 39.49
CA THR A 5 -6.78 1.63 39.20
C THR A 5 -5.59 0.68 39.19
N SER A 6 -5.01 0.39 38.04
CA SER A 6 -3.67 -0.18 37.93
C SER A 6 -2.90 0.60 36.86
N ASP A 7 -2.28 1.70 37.30
CA ASP A 7 -1.28 2.48 36.56
C ASP A 7 0.12 1.80 36.62
N GLU A 8 0.20 0.59 37.20
CA GLU A 8 1.45 -0.17 37.30
C GLU A 8 1.61 -1.08 36.07
N ALA A 9 2.81 -1.04 35.47
CA ALA A 9 3.20 -1.94 34.40
C ALA A 9 3.03 -3.41 34.86
N PRO A 10 2.61 -4.33 33.97
CA PRO A 10 2.61 -5.75 34.29
C PRO A 10 3.98 -6.20 34.81
N GLU A 11 4.02 -7.08 35.82
CA GLU A 11 5.27 -7.53 36.47
C GLU A 11 6.25 -8.22 35.50
N ASN A 12 5.74 -8.75 34.39
CA ASN A 12 6.51 -9.39 33.33
C ASN A 12 7.05 -8.42 32.26
N VAL A 13 6.84 -7.11 32.41
CA VAL A 13 7.37 -6.07 31.52
C VAL A 13 8.61 -5.42 32.14
N ARG A 14 9.75 -5.50 31.45
CA ARG A 14 11.03 -4.92 31.89
C ARG A 14 11.46 -3.80 30.96
N LEU A 15 11.66 -2.60 31.50
CA LEU A 15 12.25 -1.47 30.76
C LEU A 15 13.77 -1.66 30.69
N ILE A 16 14.33 -1.63 29.49
CA ILE A 16 15.77 -1.87 29.24
C ILE A 16 16.50 -0.64 28.69
N GLY A 17 15.79 0.45 28.37
CA GLY A 17 16.33 1.71 27.86
C GLY A 17 15.94 1.99 26.40
N GLY A 18 15.59 3.24 26.11
CA GLY A 18 15.15 3.67 24.78
C GLY A 18 13.70 3.28 24.48
N GLU A 19 12.83 3.38 25.46
CA GLU A 19 11.41 3.02 25.40
C GLU A 19 10.58 4.21 24.91
N MET A 20 9.64 3.95 24.00
CA MET A 20 8.73 4.97 23.50
C MET A 20 7.46 4.98 24.34
N LEU A 21 7.42 5.86 25.33
CA LEU A 21 6.37 5.89 26.38
C LEU A 21 4.96 6.19 25.87
N LEU A 22 4.83 7.00 24.81
CA LEU A 22 3.55 7.49 24.28
C LEU A 22 3.26 7.03 22.85
N TRP A 23 4.09 6.14 22.31
CA TRP A 23 3.99 5.65 20.95
C TRP A 23 3.42 4.24 20.93
N SER A 24 2.66 3.89 19.88
CA SER A 24 2.24 2.52 19.61
C SER A 24 2.51 2.20 18.16
N ASP A 25 3.28 1.15 17.90
CA ASP A 25 3.52 0.65 16.55
C ASP A 25 2.26 -0.08 16.02
N MET A 26 1.39 -0.56 16.90
CA MET A 26 0.13 -1.22 16.56
C MET A 26 -0.98 -0.24 16.14
N ALA A 27 -0.94 1.02 16.61
CA ALA A 27 -1.98 2.03 16.34
C ALA A 27 -1.68 2.96 15.15
N ALA A 28 -0.47 2.90 14.58
CA ALA A 28 -0.07 3.71 13.42
C ALA A 28 -0.89 3.37 12.16
N MET A 29 -1.17 4.34 11.28
CA MET A 29 -1.88 4.10 10.01
C MET A 29 -1.08 3.21 9.05
N GLY A 30 0.24 3.12 9.24
CA GLY A 30 1.10 2.14 8.55
C GLY A 30 1.00 0.71 9.08
N GLY A 31 0.58 0.54 10.34
CA GLY A 31 0.43 -0.75 11.02
C GLY A 31 1.69 -1.63 11.05
N VAL A 32 1.53 -2.80 11.67
CA VAL A 32 2.46 -3.94 11.58
C VAL A 32 2.12 -4.73 10.31
N THR A 33 3.11 -5.35 9.68
CA THR A 33 2.81 -6.32 8.61
C THR A 33 1.86 -7.40 9.12
N GLU A 34 0.72 -7.56 8.45
CA GLU A 34 -0.34 -8.53 8.73
C GLU A 34 0.07 -9.95 8.31
N TRP A 35 1.03 -10.51 9.03
CA TRP A 35 1.44 -11.90 8.89
C TRP A 35 0.31 -12.85 9.26
N ARG A 36 -0.20 -13.57 8.26
CA ARG A 36 -1.22 -14.61 8.40
C ARG A 36 -0.95 -15.77 7.43
N GLY A 37 -1.80 -16.78 7.46
CA GLY A 37 -1.82 -17.86 6.45
C GLY A 37 -0.44 -18.49 6.23
N ALA A 38 0.14 -18.25 5.04
CA ALA A 38 1.45 -18.75 4.64
C ALA A 38 2.57 -18.47 5.66
N ALA A 39 2.62 -17.26 6.23
CA ALA A 39 3.65 -16.92 7.20
C ALA A 39 3.46 -17.66 8.53
N LEU A 40 2.23 -17.77 9.03
CA LEU A 40 1.95 -18.52 10.26
C LEU A 40 2.30 -19.99 10.09
N GLU A 41 1.99 -20.59 8.94
CA GLU A 41 2.35 -21.98 8.65
C GLU A 41 3.87 -22.17 8.60
N LEU A 42 4.62 -21.26 7.98
CA LEU A 42 6.08 -21.30 8.03
C LEU A 42 6.59 -21.22 9.48
N ILE A 43 6.07 -20.29 10.28
CA ILE A 43 6.48 -20.14 11.69
C ILE A 43 6.14 -21.38 12.52
N ARG A 44 4.99 -22.02 12.30
CA ARG A 44 4.64 -23.27 12.99
C ARG A 44 5.65 -24.40 12.71
N ARG A 45 6.24 -24.44 11.51
CA ARG A 45 7.30 -25.40 11.16
C ARG A 45 8.66 -24.99 11.72
N THR A 46 8.88 -23.70 12.01
CA THR A 46 10.17 -23.23 12.53
C THR A 46 10.25 -23.21 14.06
N VAL A 47 9.15 -23.01 14.79
CA VAL A 47 9.14 -23.03 16.26
C VAL A 47 9.65 -24.39 16.78
N PRO A 48 10.72 -24.40 17.61
CA PRO A 48 11.27 -25.63 18.12
C PRO A 48 10.37 -26.25 19.21
N GLU A 49 10.36 -27.59 19.31
CA GLU A 49 9.64 -28.33 20.35
C GLU A 49 10.21 -28.11 21.76
N SER A 50 11.48 -27.70 21.83
CA SER A 50 12.26 -27.46 23.04
C SER A 50 13.13 -26.22 22.82
N GLY A 51 13.24 -25.34 23.82
CA GLY A 51 14.14 -24.18 23.75
C GLY A 51 13.46 -22.84 23.99
N ARG A 52 14.20 -21.76 23.75
CA ARG A 52 13.78 -20.38 23.97
C ARG A 52 13.53 -19.66 22.65
N VAL A 53 12.40 -18.95 22.57
CA VAL A 53 12.01 -18.15 21.40
C VAL A 53 11.99 -16.67 21.74
N LEU A 54 12.56 -15.82 20.90
CA LEU A 54 12.50 -14.37 21.04
C LEU A 54 11.72 -13.74 19.88
N LEU A 55 10.69 -12.96 20.19
CA LEU A 55 9.95 -12.12 19.26
C LEU A 55 10.55 -10.71 19.27
N VAL A 56 11.13 -10.24 18.17
CA VAL A 56 11.77 -8.92 18.07
C VAL A 56 10.94 -7.98 17.20
N GLY A 57 10.48 -6.89 17.80
CA GLY A 57 9.60 -5.93 17.15
C GLY A 57 8.12 -6.35 17.19
N PRO A 58 7.24 -5.50 16.67
CA PRO A 58 5.80 -5.72 16.78
C PRO A 58 5.35 -6.84 15.82
N HIS A 59 4.46 -7.70 16.30
CA HIS A 59 3.93 -8.84 15.55
C HIS A 59 2.40 -8.90 15.67
N PRO A 60 1.68 -9.44 14.66
CA PRO A 60 0.25 -9.66 14.77
C PRO A 60 -0.10 -10.56 15.96
N ARG A 61 -1.21 -10.24 16.64
CA ARG A 61 -1.67 -10.97 17.84
C ARG A 61 -1.77 -12.47 17.64
N THR A 62 -2.31 -12.89 16.49
CA THR A 62 -2.44 -14.32 16.14
C THR A 62 -1.11 -15.05 16.06
N LEU A 63 -0.04 -14.35 15.66
CA LEU A 63 1.30 -14.93 15.60
C LEU A 63 1.87 -15.11 17.01
N VAL A 64 1.74 -14.09 17.86
CA VAL A 64 2.20 -14.15 19.25
C VAL A 64 1.47 -15.26 20.01
N ASP A 65 0.13 -15.30 19.91
CA ASP A 65 -0.70 -16.32 20.54
C ASP A 65 -0.25 -17.74 20.13
N ASP A 66 -0.01 -17.96 18.82
CA ASP A 66 0.46 -19.26 18.29
C ASP A 66 1.87 -19.64 18.78
N VAL A 67 2.79 -18.66 18.89
CA VAL A 67 4.15 -18.91 19.38
C VAL A 67 4.14 -19.24 20.86
N VAL A 68 3.44 -18.45 21.68
CA VAL A 68 3.33 -18.65 23.13
C VAL A 68 2.69 -20.00 23.46
N ALA A 69 1.70 -20.44 22.65
CA ALA A 69 1.06 -21.73 22.85
C ALA A 69 1.95 -22.94 22.52
N ARG A 70 3.03 -22.76 21.74
CA ARG A 70 3.88 -23.86 21.21
C ARG A 70 5.29 -23.85 21.77
N ALA A 71 5.84 -22.68 22.06
CA ALA A 71 7.17 -22.50 22.58
C ALA A 71 7.19 -22.80 24.09
N PRO A 72 8.10 -23.64 24.59
CA PRO A 72 8.23 -23.89 26.03
C PRO A 72 8.63 -22.65 26.83
N SER A 73 9.39 -21.75 26.19
CA SER A 73 9.80 -20.46 26.75
C SER A 73 9.82 -19.44 25.62
N ALA A 74 9.15 -18.30 25.84
CA ALA A 74 9.10 -17.21 24.90
C ALA A 74 9.42 -15.88 25.62
N ALA A 75 10.06 -14.98 24.88
CA ALA A 75 10.25 -13.59 25.26
C ALA A 75 9.90 -12.68 24.08
N ALA A 76 9.60 -11.42 24.35
CA ALA A 76 9.35 -10.41 23.34
C ALA A 76 10.15 -9.14 23.62
N LEU A 77 10.64 -8.49 22.58
CA LEU A 77 11.28 -7.19 22.61
C LEU A 77 10.44 -6.21 21.79
N LEU A 78 9.94 -5.15 22.43
CA LEU A 78 9.17 -4.08 21.80
C LEU A 78 9.76 -2.73 22.19
N ARG A 79 9.80 -1.76 21.27
CA ARG A 79 10.20 -0.39 21.63
C ARG A 79 9.07 0.43 22.28
N SER A 80 7.82 0.08 22.01
CA SER A 80 6.63 0.80 22.47
C SER A 80 6.17 0.30 23.83
N TYR A 81 6.10 1.20 24.80
CA TYR A 81 5.66 0.87 26.15
C TYR A 81 4.16 0.51 26.24
N PRO A 82 3.23 1.24 25.59
CA PRO A 82 1.82 0.84 25.53
C PRO A 82 1.62 -0.56 24.94
N ASP A 83 2.36 -0.90 23.87
CA ASP A 83 2.25 -2.23 23.25
C ASP A 83 2.86 -3.32 24.13
N ALA A 84 3.98 -3.04 24.80
CA ALA A 84 4.62 -3.94 25.76
C ALA A 84 3.70 -4.25 26.94
N CYS A 85 3.06 -3.23 27.54
CA CYS A 85 2.09 -3.41 28.61
C CYS A 85 0.86 -4.20 28.17
N ALA A 86 0.33 -3.92 26.97
CA ALA A 86 -0.79 -4.67 26.42
C ALA A 86 -0.43 -6.15 26.16
N LEU A 87 0.78 -6.41 25.70
CA LEU A 87 1.29 -7.76 25.47
C LEU A 87 1.50 -8.52 26.79
N GLY A 88 2.18 -7.90 27.76
CA GLY A 88 2.46 -8.50 29.07
C GLY A 88 1.21 -8.81 29.87
N ALA A 89 0.19 -7.93 29.83
CA ALA A 89 -1.10 -8.17 30.46
C ALA A 89 -1.88 -9.33 29.83
N ARG A 90 -1.69 -9.59 28.53
CA ARG A 90 -2.35 -10.69 27.81
C ARG A 90 -1.66 -12.04 28.03
N HIS A 91 -0.33 -12.03 28.13
CA HIS A 91 0.49 -13.22 28.31
C HIS A 91 1.38 -13.06 29.54
N PRO A 92 0.86 -13.31 30.76
CA PRO A 92 1.65 -13.23 32.00
C PRO A 92 2.88 -14.14 32.02
N GLU A 93 2.85 -15.22 31.24
CA GLU A 93 3.93 -16.19 31.04
C GLU A 93 5.08 -15.69 30.13
N LEU A 94 4.84 -14.64 29.34
CA LEU A 94 5.80 -14.09 28.40
C LEU A 94 6.67 -13.04 29.08
N GLU A 95 7.99 -13.16 28.93
CA GLU A 95 8.91 -12.10 29.35
C GLU A 95 8.93 -10.99 28.29
N VAL A 96 8.56 -9.76 28.66
CA VAL A 96 8.48 -8.64 27.72
C VAL A 96 9.54 -7.59 28.06
N PHE A 97 10.51 -7.43 27.17
CA PHE A 97 11.49 -6.36 27.22
C PHE A 97 10.98 -5.15 26.43
N CYS A 98 11.02 -3.98 27.05
CA CYS A 98 10.61 -2.72 26.45
C CYS A 98 11.83 -1.80 26.30
N GLY A 99 12.23 -1.53 25.05
CA GLY A 99 13.38 -0.67 24.75
C GLY A 99 14.02 -0.98 23.39
N ARG A 100 15.30 -0.61 23.24
CA ARG A 100 16.09 -0.83 22.02
C ARG A 100 16.74 -2.21 21.97
N LEU A 101 16.91 -2.74 20.75
CA LEU A 101 17.57 -4.03 20.53
C LEU A 101 19.01 -4.07 21.06
N GLU A 102 19.76 -2.99 20.89
CA GLU A 102 21.18 -2.95 21.27
C GLU A 102 21.41 -2.95 22.79
N LEU A 103 20.34 -2.73 23.57
CA LEU A 103 20.37 -2.76 25.04
C LEU A 103 19.83 -4.06 25.63
N LEU A 104 19.35 -4.99 24.79
CA LEU A 104 18.88 -6.28 25.27
C LEU A 104 20.07 -7.16 25.66
N ASP A 105 20.31 -7.24 26.96
CA ASP A 105 21.29 -8.17 27.54
C ASP A 105 20.60 -9.48 27.91
N ALA A 106 20.72 -10.48 27.05
CA ALA A 106 20.16 -11.80 27.28
C ALA A 106 21.20 -12.69 27.98
N GLU A 107 20.89 -13.19 29.18
CA GLU A 107 21.78 -14.08 29.95
C GLU A 107 22.20 -15.32 29.16
N GLU A 108 21.29 -15.85 28.34
CA GLU A 108 21.57 -16.93 27.40
C GLU A 108 20.89 -16.63 26.04
N PRO A 109 21.49 -17.08 24.93
CA PRO A 109 20.93 -16.86 23.60
C PRO A 109 19.69 -17.74 23.33
N TYR A 110 18.95 -17.39 22.28
CA TYR A 110 17.68 -18.01 21.89
C TYR A 110 17.83 -19.01 20.75
N ASP A 111 17.12 -20.12 20.81
CA ASP A 111 17.11 -21.15 19.76
C ASP A 111 16.37 -20.69 18.48
N LEU A 112 15.43 -19.75 18.64
CA LEU A 112 14.72 -19.11 17.55
C LEU A 112 14.51 -17.62 17.83
N VAL A 113 14.93 -16.75 16.92
CA VAL A 113 14.64 -15.32 16.95
C VAL A 113 13.75 -14.97 15.74
N LEU A 114 12.63 -14.30 15.99
CA LEU A 114 11.64 -13.89 14.99
C LEU A 114 11.60 -12.36 14.90
N ALA A 115 12.03 -11.79 13.78
CA ALA A 115 12.02 -10.36 13.50
C ALA A 115 11.28 -10.09 12.19
N MET A 116 9.98 -10.44 12.15
CA MET A 116 9.24 -10.49 10.89
C MET A 116 8.81 -9.12 10.36
N ASP A 117 8.65 -8.09 11.20
CA ASP A 117 8.44 -6.71 10.72
C ASP A 117 9.77 -5.98 10.42
N GLY A 118 10.89 -6.71 10.50
CA GLY A 118 12.25 -6.24 10.25
C GLY A 118 12.88 -5.45 11.40
N LEU A 119 14.02 -4.84 11.12
CA LEU A 119 14.87 -4.15 12.12
C LEU A 119 14.49 -2.68 12.32
N LEU A 120 13.66 -2.13 11.44
CA LEU A 120 13.38 -0.69 11.47
C LEU A 120 12.48 -0.29 12.64
N ARG A 121 11.82 -1.23 13.31
CA ARG A 121 11.01 -0.95 14.51
C ARG A 121 11.69 -1.39 15.81
N THR A 122 13.01 -1.52 15.80
CA THR A 122 13.79 -1.86 17.01
C THR A 122 14.61 -0.69 17.56
N HIS A 123 14.61 0.46 16.88
CA HIS A 123 15.27 1.70 17.33
C HIS A 123 14.27 2.66 17.99
N SER A 124 14.78 3.64 18.72
CA SER A 124 14.00 4.61 19.50
C SER A 124 14.42 6.05 19.21
N ALA A 125 13.61 7.01 19.67
CA ALA A 125 13.88 8.44 19.56
C ALA A 125 15.04 8.92 20.45
N GLU A 126 15.45 8.12 21.44
CA GLU A 126 16.47 8.52 22.43
C GLU A 126 17.92 8.42 21.91
N ALA A 127 18.13 7.78 20.76
CA ALA A 127 19.44 7.63 20.13
C ALA A 127 19.32 7.66 18.60
N PRO A 128 20.41 7.98 17.88
CA PRO A 128 20.47 7.76 16.44
C PRO A 128 20.12 6.30 16.11
N ALA A 129 19.37 6.09 15.02
CA ALA A 129 19.12 4.75 14.52
C ALA A 129 20.45 4.10 14.12
N ALA A 130 20.70 2.88 14.62
CA ALA A 130 21.85 2.08 14.22
C ALA A 130 21.76 1.73 12.73
N ALA A 131 22.91 1.49 12.10
CA ALA A 131 22.92 0.96 10.74
C ALA A 131 22.29 -0.44 10.74
N TRP A 132 21.63 -0.81 9.64
CA TRP A 132 20.96 -2.09 9.46
C TRP A 132 21.91 -3.26 9.72
N SER A 133 23.17 -3.16 9.26
CA SER A 133 24.19 -4.18 9.55
C SER A 133 24.54 -4.30 11.04
N GLU A 134 24.51 -3.20 11.78
CA GLU A 134 24.77 -3.19 13.23
C GLU A 134 23.60 -3.83 13.98
N SER A 135 22.36 -3.45 13.65
CA SER A 135 21.16 -4.08 14.23
C SER A 135 21.06 -5.56 13.84
N LEU A 136 21.48 -5.94 12.63
CA LEU A 136 21.55 -7.36 12.24
C LEU A 136 22.59 -8.12 13.07
N GLY A 137 23.76 -7.53 13.31
CA GLY A 137 24.80 -8.10 14.17
C GLY A 137 24.30 -8.32 15.60
N ALA A 138 23.66 -7.30 16.20
CA ALA A 138 23.04 -7.41 17.51
C ALA A 138 22.00 -8.53 17.58
N LEU A 139 21.20 -8.67 16.51
CA LEU A 139 20.20 -9.73 16.43
C LEU A 139 20.84 -11.12 16.28
N ALA A 140 21.87 -11.25 15.45
CA ALA A 140 22.61 -12.50 15.27
C ALA A 140 23.29 -12.97 16.57
N ASP A 141 23.73 -12.04 17.41
CA ASP A 141 24.34 -12.36 18.70
C ASP A 141 23.35 -12.98 19.70
N LEU A 142 22.08 -12.64 19.59
CA LEU A 142 20.99 -13.24 20.37
C LEU A 142 20.63 -14.66 19.90
N VAL A 143 21.07 -15.10 18.73
CA VAL A 143 20.79 -16.45 18.19
C VAL A 143 21.80 -17.44 18.77
N ALA A 144 21.33 -18.53 19.36
CA ALA A 144 22.19 -19.58 19.89
C ALA A 144 23.00 -20.25 18.76
N PRO A 145 24.19 -20.81 19.01
CA PRO A 145 24.88 -21.64 18.02
C PRO A 145 24.01 -22.81 17.57
N GLY A 146 23.74 -22.94 16.26
CA GLY A 146 22.78 -23.89 15.70
C GLY A 146 21.31 -23.44 15.76
N GLY A 147 21.03 -22.33 16.42
CA GLY A 147 19.73 -21.66 16.46
C GLY A 147 19.39 -20.97 15.14
N ARG A 148 18.15 -20.51 15.03
CA ARG A 148 17.57 -19.94 13.80
C ARG A 148 17.13 -18.49 13.96
N LEU A 149 17.29 -17.74 12.88
CA LEU A 149 16.72 -16.43 12.67
C LEU A 149 15.65 -16.52 11.59
N VAL A 150 14.46 -15.98 11.85
CA VAL A 150 13.50 -15.60 10.80
C VAL A 150 13.42 -14.08 10.73
N LEU A 151 13.84 -13.50 9.60
CA LEU A 151 13.96 -12.06 9.42
C LEU A 151 13.11 -11.59 8.23
N GLY A 152 12.24 -10.61 8.45
CA GLY A 152 11.54 -9.89 7.39
C GLY A 152 12.35 -8.68 6.93
N VAL A 153 12.48 -8.50 5.62
CA VAL A 153 13.21 -7.37 5.01
C VAL A 153 12.33 -6.75 3.93
N ARG A 154 11.97 -5.48 4.09
CA ARG A 154 11.15 -4.75 3.11
C ARG A 154 12.01 -4.42 1.90
N ASN A 155 11.50 -4.69 0.71
CA ASN A 155 12.21 -4.33 -0.49
C ASN A 155 11.81 -2.92 -0.93
N ASP A 156 12.78 -2.03 -1.04
CA ASP A 156 12.48 -0.67 -1.44
C ASP A 156 12.02 -0.53 -2.90
N LEU A 157 12.35 -1.53 -3.72
CA LEU A 157 11.97 -1.67 -5.13
C LEU A 157 10.89 -2.73 -5.35
N GLY A 158 10.14 -3.08 -4.30
CA GLY A 158 9.05 -4.04 -4.36
C GLY A 158 7.98 -3.68 -5.39
N VAL A 159 7.39 -4.70 -6.05
CA VAL A 159 6.39 -4.49 -7.12
C VAL A 159 5.19 -3.63 -6.67
N ASP A 160 4.83 -3.71 -5.40
CA ASP A 160 3.74 -2.95 -4.78
C ASP A 160 3.98 -1.42 -4.81
N ARG A 161 5.24 -0.96 -4.81
CA ARG A 161 5.62 0.45 -4.96
C ARG A 161 5.23 1.02 -6.32
N PHE A 162 5.22 0.20 -7.37
CA PHE A 162 4.87 0.63 -8.73
C PHE A 162 3.37 0.59 -9.00
N ILE A 163 2.60 -0.04 -8.10
CA ILE A 163 1.16 -0.23 -8.23
C ILE A 163 0.41 0.83 -7.41
N GLU A 164 0.93 1.22 -6.24
CA GLU A 164 0.25 2.18 -5.36
C GLU A 164 0.54 3.64 -5.73
N ALA A 165 -0.52 4.45 -5.83
CA ALA A 165 -0.45 5.90 -6.03
C ALA A 165 -0.12 6.67 -4.72
N ARG A 166 0.67 6.10 -3.81
CA ARG A 166 0.96 6.77 -2.53
C ARG A 166 2.07 7.80 -2.71
N PRO A 167 1.84 9.07 -2.34
CA PRO A 167 2.91 10.05 -2.31
C PRO A 167 3.89 9.69 -1.18
N ALA A 168 5.19 9.80 -1.48
CA ALA A 168 6.29 9.37 -0.61
C ALA A 168 6.30 10.08 0.77
N ASP A 169 5.68 11.26 0.87
CA ASP A 169 5.54 12.04 2.10
C ASP A 169 4.61 11.40 3.14
N ARG A 170 3.79 10.40 2.76
CA ARG A 170 2.95 9.62 3.68
C ARG A 170 3.55 8.27 4.09
N GLU A 171 4.58 7.77 3.40
CA GLU A 171 5.34 6.60 3.85
C GLU A 171 6.33 6.96 5.00
N CYS A 172 6.49 8.26 5.28
CA CYS A 172 7.24 8.80 6.42
C CYS A 172 6.43 9.85 7.19
N ALA A 173 5.10 9.68 7.28
CA ALA A 173 4.26 10.55 8.10
C ALA A 173 4.64 10.43 9.59
N ASP A 174 4.09 11.31 10.44
CA ASP A 174 4.38 11.34 11.89
C ASP A 174 4.21 9.98 12.59
N ASP A 175 3.50 9.02 11.97
CA ASP A 175 3.23 7.65 12.44
C ASP A 175 4.25 6.58 11.94
N GLN A 176 5.24 6.96 11.13
CA GLN A 176 6.30 6.10 10.60
C GLN A 176 7.68 6.65 10.95
N TRP A 177 8.04 6.47 12.22
CA TRP A 177 9.38 6.76 12.76
C TRP A 177 10.38 5.68 12.32
N ALA A 178 10.70 5.66 11.02
CA ALA A 178 11.73 4.80 10.43
C ALA A 178 12.45 5.57 9.29
N PRO A 179 13.77 5.80 9.40
CA PRO A 179 14.55 6.46 8.36
C PRO A 179 14.79 5.48 7.19
N HIS A 180 13.78 5.26 6.36
CA HIS A 180 13.91 4.46 5.14
C HIS A 180 14.78 5.19 4.09
N GLY A 181 15.65 4.46 3.39
CA GLY A 181 16.38 4.93 2.20
C GLY A 181 17.66 5.75 2.45
N PHE A 182 18.07 5.99 3.70
CA PHE A 182 19.28 6.76 4.03
C PHE A 182 20.44 5.92 4.56
N ASP A 183 20.18 4.66 4.89
CA ASP A 183 21.18 3.73 5.39
C ASP A 183 21.84 2.96 4.24
N PRO A 184 23.14 3.18 3.94
CA PRO A 184 23.83 2.49 2.87
C PRO A 184 24.08 0.99 3.15
N SER A 185 23.91 0.54 4.39
CA SER A 185 24.02 -0.87 4.77
C SER A 185 22.72 -1.66 4.57
N TYR A 186 21.60 -0.98 4.29
CA TYR A 186 20.34 -1.64 3.99
C TYR A 186 20.45 -2.45 2.69
N PRO A 187 19.96 -3.71 2.65
CA PRO A 187 20.11 -4.56 1.49
C PRO A 187 19.35 -3.99 0.28
N SER A 188 20.09 -3.72 -0.80
CA SER A 188 19.55 -3.22 -2.07
C SER A 188 18.96 -4.31 -2.97
N GLY A 189 19.08 -5.57 -2.56
CA GLY A 189 18.63 -6.76 -3.30
C GLY A 189 18.94 -8.06 -2.55
N PRO A 190 18.51 -9.22 -3.07
CA PRO A 190 18.72 -10.51 -2.42
C PRO A 190 20.19 -10.87 -2.21
N GLU A 191 21.07 -10.59 -3.19
CA GLU A 191 22.50 -10.86 -3.05
C GLU A 191 23.16 -10.03 -1.93
N ALA A 192 22.75 -8.76 -1.80
CA ALA A 192 23.24 -7.89 -0.72
C ALA A 192 22.73 -8.36 0.65
N LEU A 193 21.51 -8.90 0.72
CA LEU A 193 20.95 -9.50 1.92
C LEU A 193 21.74 -10.75 2.33
N ASP A 194 22.08 -11.63 1.39
CA ASP A 194 22.89 -12.82 1.64
C ASP A 194 24.26 -12.45 2.22
N LEU A 195 24.96 -11.49 1.59
CA LEU A 195 26.25 -10.98 2.07
C LEU A 195 26.15 -10.36 3.46
N GLY A 196 25.06 -9.64 3.75
CA GLY A 196 24.80 -9.07 5.07
C GLY A 196 24.64 -10.15 6.15
N LEU A 197 23.89 -11.22 5.84
CA LEU A 197 23.70 -12.37 6.75
C LEU A 197 25.01 -13.12 7.00
N GLU A 198 25.78 -13.40 5.94
CA GLU A 198 27.07 -14.06 6.05
C GLU A 198 28.06 -13.24 6.89
N SER A 199 28.09 -11.91 6.68
CA SER A 199 28.92 -10.99 7.47
C SER A 199 28.53 -10.97 8.95
N ALA A 200 27.26 -11.23 9.28
CA ALA A 200 26.77 -11.38 10.64
C ALA A 200 26.99 -12.80 11.22
N GLY A 201 27.66 -13.69 10.50
CA GLY A 201 27.92 -15.07 10.94
C GLY A 201 26.71 -16.00 10.85
N LEU A 202 25.74 -15.66 10.01
CA LEU A 202 24.55 -16.47 9.74
C LEU A 202 24.68 -17.15 8.38
N SER A 203 24.30 -18.42 8.32
CA SER A 203 24.18 -19.16 7.05
C SER A 203 22.73 -19.17 6.61
N LEU A 204 22.47 -18.69 5.39
CA LEU A 204 21.15 -18.71 4.77
C LEU A 204 20.67 -20.16 4.59
N GLN A 205 19.50 -20.48 5.12
CA GLN A 205 18.82 -21.77 4.85
C GLN A 205 17.84 -21.62 3.69
N ARG A 206 17.05 -20.54 3.70
CA ARG A 206 16.11 -20.21 2.62
C ARG A 206 15.72 -18.74 2.64
N CYS A 207 15.60 -18.15 1.45
CA CYS A 207 15.01 -16.83 1.23
C CYS A 207 13.66 -17.01 0.52
N TYR A 208 12.60 -16.38 1.05
CA TYR A 208 11.28 -16.34 0.43
C TYR A 208 10.95 -14.94 -0.07
N ALA A 209 10.53 -14.84 -1.32
CA ALA A 209 9.80 -13.70 -1.83
C ALA A 209 8.36 -13.71 -1.31
N ALA A 210 7.96 -12.63 -0.64
CA ALA A 210 6.62 -12.48 -0.09
C ALA A 210 5.75 -11.57 -0.96
N TYR A 211 4.61 -12.09 -1.40
CA TYR A 211 3.64 -11.45 -2.29
C TYR A 211 2.24 -11.42 -1.64
N PRO A 212 1.33 -10.53 -2.04
CA PRO A 212 1.45 -9.55 -3.12
C PRO A 212 2.00 -8.17 -2.70
N ASP A 213 2.03 -7.88 -1.40
CA ASP A 213 2.43 -6.58 -0.88
C ASP A 213 3.09 -6.68 0.50
N ARG A 214 3.85 -5.65 0.89
CA ARG A 214 4.62 -5.65 2.15
C ARG A 214 3.79 -5.53 3.42
N ARG A 215 2.55 -5.03 3.34
CA ARG A 215 1.67 -4.87 4.51
C ARG A 215 0.90 -6.15 4.80
N ALA A 216 0.51 -6.88 3.77
CA ALA A 216 -0.40 -8.00 3.88
C ALA A 216 0.05 -9.18 2.99
N PRO A 217 1.27 -9.71 3.18
CA PRO A 217 1.74 -10.85 2.39
C PRO A 217 0.83 -12.07 2.64
N ARG A 218 0.56 -12.79 1.56
CA ARG A 218 -0.33 -13.98 1.48
C ARG A 218 0.38 -15.19 0.90
N SER A 219 1.48 -14.98 0.20
CA SER A 219 2.25 -16.04 -0.45
C SER A 219 3.73 -15.86 -0.16
N LEU A 220 4.43 -16.98 0.02
CA LEU A 220 5.88 -17.07 0.19
C LEU A 220 6.40 -18.03 -0.87
N LEU A 221 7.27 -17.57 -1.76
CA LEU A 221 7.92 -18.39 -2.78
C LEU A 221 9.43 -18.40 -2.53
N SER A 222 10.03 -19.58 -2.40
CA SER A 222 11.46 -19.66 -2.17
C SER A 222 12.24 -19.27 -3.43
N ARG A 223 13.49 -18.82 -3.26
CA ARG A 223 14.43 -18.58 -4.37
C ARG A 223 14.49 -19.79 -5.32
N GLU A 224 14.53 -20.99 -4.77
CA GLU A 224 14.57 -22.22 -5.56
C GLU A 224 13.28 -22.44 -6.35
N ALA A 225 12.11 -22.11 -5.77
CA ALA A 225 10.84 -22.16 -6.49
C ALA A 225 10.81 -21.17 -7.66
N LEU A 226 11.37 -19.96 -7.47
CA LEU A 226 11.43 -18.91 -8.48
C LEU A 226 12.43 -19.19 -9.60
N ALA A 227 13.39 -20.10 -9.37
CA ALA A 227 14.33 -20.54 -10.40
C ALA A 227 13.67 -21.47 -11.44
N PHE A 228 12.52 -22.07 -11.14
CA PHE A 228 11.75 -22.89 -12.08
C PHE A 228 10.88 -22.02 -13.00
N GLU A 229 10.47 -22.60 -14.13
CA GLU A 229 9.42 -22.01 -14.95
C GLU A 229 8.06 -22.26 -14.29
N LEU A 230 7.61 -21.24 -13.54
CA LEU A 230 6.33 -21.29 -12.83
C LEU A 230 5.15 -21.10 -13.81
N PRO A 231 4.04 -21.87 -13.65
CA PRO A 231 2.84 -21.66 -14.45
C PRO A 231 2.30 -20.23 -14.30
N GLU A 232 1.86 -19.59 -15.41
CA GLU A 232 1.30 -18.22 -15.37
C GLU A 232 0.07 -18.11 -14.45
N ALA A 233 -0.65 -19.22 -14.22
CA ALA A 233 -1.76 -19.29 -13.27
C ALA A 233 -1.37 -18.85 -11.85
N LEU A 234 -0.12 -19.05 -11.42
CA LEU A 234 0.35 -18.61 -10.10
C LEU A 234 0.38 -17.08 -9.96
N THR A 235 0.44 -16.32 -11.04
CA THR A 235 0.47 -14.84 -10.95
C THR A 235 -0.83 -14.26 -10.38
N PHE A 236 -1.94 -15.00 -10.47
CA PHE A 236 -3.23 -14.56 -9.92
C PHE A 236 -3.22 -14.47 -8.39
N PRO A 237 -2.93 -15.56 -7.61
CA PRO A 237 -2.83 -15.47 -6.16
C PRO A 237 -1.63 -14.62 -5.66
N LEU A 238 -0.64 -14.36 -6.50
CA LEU A 238 0.53 -13.53 -6.18
C LEU A 238 0.33 -12.04 -6.46
N SER A 239 -0.72 -11.68 -7.18
CA SER A 239 -1.06 -10.29 -7.49
C SER A 239 -1.90 -9.64 -6.38
N ALA A 240 -1.69 -8.34 -6.14
CA ALA A 240 -2.54 -7.61 -5.22
C ALA A 240 -3.96 -7.57 -5.76
N ARG A 241 -4.95 -7.83 -4.91
CA ARG A 241 -6.36 -7.68 -5.27
C ARG A 241 -6.83 -6.28 -4.91
N ASP A 242 -7.80 -5.80 -5.68
CA ASP A 242 -8.46 -4.52 -5.42
C ASP A 242 -8.94 -4.47 -3.97
N GLY A 243 -8.42 -3.49 -3.25
CA GLY A 243 -8.86 -3.08 -1.93
C GLY A 243 -9.03 -1.56 -1.91
N ASP A 244 -9.11 -0.95 -0.74
CA ASP A 244 -9.28 0.50 -0.52
C ASP A 244 -8.05 1.34 -0.96
N ARG A 245 -7.24 0.82 -1.89
CA ARG A 245 -5.97 1.39 -2.37
C ARG A 245 -6.21 2.01 -3.76
N MET A 246 -5.72 3.24 -3.91
CA MET A 246 -5.66 3.90 -5.21
C MET A 246 -4.51 3.30 -6.03
N LEU A 247 -4.84 2.56 -7.08
CA LEU A 247 -3.86 1.90 -7.94
C LEU A 247 -3.53 2.78 -9.16
N VAL A 248 -2.25 2.88 -9.52
CA VAL A 248 -1.77 3.56 -10.75
C VAL A 248 -1.53 2.61 -11.91
N ALA A 249 -1.47 1.31 -11.63
CA ALA A 249 -1.26 0.25 -12.61
C ALA A 249 -2.08 -0.99 -12.25
N ASP A 250 -2.39 -1.82 -13.24
CA ASP A 250 -3.01 -3.13 -13.03
C ASP A 250 -2.02 -4.07 -12.28
N PRO A 251 -2.33 -4.50 -11.04
CA PRO A 251 -1.45 -5.34 -10.24
C PRO A 251 -1.13 -6.67 -10.89
N LEU A 252 -2.11 -7.29 -11.53
CA LEU A 252 -2.00 -8.61 -12.12
C LEU A 252 -1.09 -8.55 -13.35
N ARG A 253 -1.29 -7.54 -14.19
CA ARG A 253 -0.43 -7.30 -15.36
C ARG A 253 1.02 -7.05 -14.96
N LEU A 254 1.26 -6.23 -13.94
CA LEU A 254 2.63 -5.95 -13.50
C LEU A 254 3.27 -7.20 -12.87
N SER A 255 2.54 -7.93 -12.04
CA SER A 255 3.01 -9.20 -11.46
C SER A 255 3.43 -10.18 -12.57
N ARG A 256 2.61 -10.34 -13.61
CA ARG A 256 2.95 -11.19 -14.77
C ARG A 256 4.21 -10.77 -15.48
N LEU A 257 4.42 -9.48 -15.69
CA LEU A 257 5.66 -8.97 -16.28
C LEU A 257 6.87 -9.32 -15.41
N VAL A 258 6.79 -9.12 -14.09
CA VAL A 258 7.86 -9.47 -13.15
C VAL A 258 8.24 -10.94 -13.25
N PHE A 259 7.27 -11.85 -13.21
CA PHE A 259 7.53 -13.29 -13.32
C PHE A 259 8.04 -13.71 -14.70
N ARG A 260 7.48 -13.17 -15.79
CA ARG A 260 7.94 -13.43 -17.16
C ARG A 260 9.39 -13.03 -17.38
N HIS A 261 9.83 -11.94 -16.75
CA HIS A 261 11.20 -11.46 -16.83
C HIS A 261 12.14 -12.08 -15.76
N ARG A 262 11.66 -13.05 -14.98
CA ARG A 262 12.42 -13.72 -13.90
C ARG A 262 12.95 -12.74 -12.85
N LEU A 263 12.17 -11.71 -12.55
CA LEU A 263 12.48 -10.69 -11.53
C LEU A 263 11.68 -10.92 -10.24
N GLY A 264 11.13 -12.13 -10.06
CA GLY A 264 10.20 -12.48 -8.98
C GLY A 264 10.84 -12.45 -7.59
N GLU A 265 12.16 -12.59 -7.48
CA GLU A 265 12.85 -12.44 -6.21
C GLU A 265 13.23 -10.97 -5.99
N GLU A 266 13.81 -10.34 -7.00
CA GLU A 266 14.39 -9.01 -6.97
C GLU A 266 13.35 -7.92 -6.76
N LEU A 267 12.14 -8.10 -7.29
CA LEU A 267 11.02 -7.17 -7.16
C LEU A 267 9.94 -7.68 -6.20
N ALA A 268 10.24 -8.69 -5.38
CA ALA A 268 9.35 -9.11 -4.30
C ALA A 268 9.12 -7.92 -3.34
N PRO A 269 7.88 -7.60 -2.94
CA PRO A 269 7.58 -6.54 -1.96
C PRO A 269 8.37 -6.63 -0.65
N LEU A 270 8.69 -7.86 -0.24
CA LEU A 270 9.29 -8.19 1.03
C LEU A 270 10.02 -9.53 0.87
N TRP A 271 11.18 -9.67 1.49
CA TRP A 271 11.89 -10.94 1.66
C TRP A 271 11.69 -11.45 3.07
N LEU A 272 11.41 -12.74 3.21
CA LEU A 272 11.37 -13.43 4.49
C LEU A 272 12.47 -14.48 4.50
N VAL A 273 13.48 -14.28 5.33
CA VAL A 273 14.66 -15.13 5.38
C VAL A 273 14.60 -16.05 6.58
N VAL A 274 14.97 -17.32 6.37
CA VAL A 274 15.32 -18.26 7.42
C VAL A 274 16.82 -18.52 7.35
N ALA A 275 17.54 -18.17 8.41
CA ALA A 275 18.99 -18.36 8.53
C ALA A 275 19.34 -19.09 9.83
N THR A 276 20.52 -19.72 9.87
CA THR A 276 21.03 -20.43 11.04
C THR A 276 22.37 -19.87 11.46
N ARG A 277 22.62 -19.75 12.76
CA ARG A 277 23.96 -19.48 13.26
C ARG A 277 24.77 -20.77 13.23
N THR A 278 25.99 -20.72 12.70
CA THR A 278 26.84 -21.92 12.55
C THR A 278 26.96 -22.68 13.88
N PRO A 279 26.63 -23.98 13.91
CA PRO A 279 26.71 -24.77 15.14
C PRO A 279 28.16 -24.93 15.60
N ARG A 280 28.34 -25.19 16.89
CA ARG A 280 29.63 -25.68 17.41
C ARG A 280 29.96 -27.03 16.75
N PRO A 281 31.25 -27.39 16.57
CA PRO A 281 31.68 -28.59 15.84
C PRO A 281 31.05 -29.92 16.31
N ASP A 282 30.51 -29.99 17.53
CA ASP A 282 29.87 -31.20 18.09
C ASP A 282 28.34 -31.24 17.91
N GLY A 283 27.73 -30.18 17.37
CA GLY A 283 26.27 -30.08 17.18
C GLY A 283 25.86 -30.35 15.74
N GLN A 284 25.08 -31.42 15.51
CA GLN A 284 24.42 -31.60 14.22
C GLN A 284 23.31 -30.55 14.05
N PRO A 285 23.26 -29.81 12.93
CA PRO A 285 22.15 -28.91 12.67
C PRO A 285 20.85 -29.72 12.55
N ARG A 286 19.83 -29.32 13.33
CA ARG A 286 18.51 -29.97 13.29
C ARG A 286 17.83 -29.55 11.99
N ALA A 287 17.83 -30.44 11.00
CA ALA A 287 17.22 -30.19 9.71
C ALA A 287 15.70 -29.98 9.87
N VAL A 288 15.21 -28.80 9.48
CA VAL A 288 13.78 -28.53 9.36
C VAL A 288 13.43 -28.49 7.89
N GLU A 289 12.43 -29.27 7.50
CA GLU A 289 11.93 -29.27 6.14
C GLU A 289 11.16 -27.98 5.89
N LEU A 290 11.82 -27.05 5.21
CA LEU A 290 11.24 -25.80 4.78
C LEU A 290 10.46 -26.04 3.48
N PRO A 291 9.24 -25.47 3.32
CA PRO A 291 8.44 -25.61 2.10
C PRO A 291 9.02 -24.82 0.92
N LEU A 292 8.89 -25.31 -0.32
CA LEU A 292 9.34 -24.55 -1.51
C LEU A 292 8.48 -23.31 -1.77
N GLY A 293 7.19 -23.38 -1.47
CA GLY A 293 6.33 -22.21 -1.48
C GLY A 293 5.04 -22.47 -0.71
N LEU A 294 4.50 -21.43 -0.10
CA LEU A 294 3.22 -21.45 0.61
C LEU A 294 2.35 -20.36 0.02
N ILE A 295 1.16 -20.70 -0.46
CA ILE A 295 0.27 -19.77 -1.18
C ILE A 295 -1.11 -19.82 -0.53
N GLU A 296 -1.54 -18.68 0.03
CA GLU A 296 -2.91 -18.47 0.51
C GLU A 296 -3.79 -18.05 -0.66
N GLU A 297 -4.90 -18.75 -0.83
CA GLU A 297 -5.85 -18.55 -1.90
C GLU A 297 -7.27 -18.65 -1.36
N GLY A 298 -7.88 -17.49 -1.10
CA GLY A 298 -9.13 -17.44 -0.35
C GLY A 298 -8.94 -18.05 1.04
N PRO A 299 -9.77 -19.02 1.48
CA PRO A 299 -9.60 -19.70 2.76
C PRO A 299 -8.57 -20.85 2.72
N ALA A 300 -8.07 -21.21 1.54
CA ALA A 300 -7.18 -22.36 1.38
C ALA A 300 -5.71 -21.93 1.45
N LEU A 301 -4.89 -22.77 2.08
CA LEU A 301 -3.43 -22.67 2.05
C LEU A 301 -2.90 -23.95 1.40
N TYR A 302 -2.01 -23.82 0.43
CA TYR A 302 -1.34 -24.97 -0.19
C TYR A 302 0.16 -24.75 -0.31
N GLU A 303 0.88 -25.87 -0.40
CA GLU A 303 2.31 -25.91 -0.63
C GLU A 303 2.61 -26.15 -2.10
N LEU A 304 3.53 -25.36 -2.68
CA LEU A 304 4.06 -25.58 -4.02
C LEU A 304 5.11 -26.69 -3.95
N THR A 305 4.96 -27.72 -4.78
CA THR A 305 5.93 -28.82 -4.87
C THR A 305 6.95 -28.58 -5.98
N ALA A 306 8.08 -29.29 -5.93
CA ALA A 306 9.09 -29.28 -7.00
C ALA A 306 8.54 -29.77 -8.35
N ALA A 307 7.42 -30.51 -8.36
CA ALA A 307 6.77 -30.97 -9.57
C ALA A 307 5.83 -29.92 -10.20
N GLY A 308 5.73 -28.71 -9.62
CA GLY A 308 4.79 -27.69 -10.07
C GLY A 308 3.33 -28.04 -9.74
N THR A 309 3.10 -28.86 -8.71
CA THR A 309 1.75 -29.19 -8.22
C THR A 309 1.45 -28.43 -6.94
N ARG A 310 0.16 -28.24 -6.64
CA ARG A 310 -0.30 -27.75 -5.34
C ARG A 310 -0.59 -28.93 -4.42
N ARG A 311 0.07 -28.97 -3.28
CA ARG A 311 -0.19 -29.94 -2.20
C ARG A 311 -1.08 -29.29 -1.14
N LEU A 312 -2.28 -29.82 -0.99
CA LEU A 312 -3.25 -29.37 0.02
C LEU A 312 -2.85 -29.87 1.41
N PRO A 313 -3.37 -29.28 2.52
CA PRO A 313 -3.03 -29.69 3.88
C PRO A 313 -3.28 -31.17 4.20
N GLY A 314 -4.21 -31.82 3.47
CA GLY A 314 -4.47 -33.26 3.57
C GLY A 314 -3.51 -34.15 2.77
N GLY A 315 -2.42 -33.60 2.20
CA GLY A 315 -1.45 -34.32 1.37
C GLY A 315 -1.89 -34.58 -0.07
N GLN A 316 -3.15 -34.28 -0.43
CA GLN A 316 -3.63 -34.41 -1.80
C GLN A 316 -2.91 -33.42 -2.71
N GLU A 317 -2.26 -33.94 -3.75
CA GLU A 317 -1.68 -33.13 -4.82
C GLU A 317 -2.68 -32.89 -5.95
N ARG A 318 -2.71 -31.67 -6.47
CA ARG A 318 -3.48 -31.29 -7.65
C ARG A 318 -2.59 -30.51 -8.61
N PRO A 319 -2.75 -30.67 -9.93
CA PRO A 319 -2.01 -29.86 -10.88
C PRO A 319 -2.41 -28.39 -10.76
N ILE A 320 -1.43 -27.51 -10.98
CA ILE A 320 -1.68 -26.09 -11.24
C ILE A 320 -2.00 -25.95 -12.73
N PRO A 321 -3.07 -25.22 -13.12
CA PRO A 321 -3.40 -25.03 -14.52
C PRO A 321 -2.22 -24.50 -15.34
N ALA A 322 -1.89 -25.22 -16.42
CA ALA A 322 -0.87 -24.82 -17.38
C ALA A 322 -1.49 -23.95 -18.49
N GLY A 323 -0.62 -23.23 -19.21
CA GLY A 323 -1.02 -22.37 -20.33
C GLY A 323 -0.83 -20.89 -20.03
N ARG A 324 -1.21 -20.07 -21.02
CA ARG A 324 -1.13 -18.61 -20.95
C ARG A 324 -2.46 -18.01 -20.53
N VAL A 325 -2.43 -16.88 -19.85
CA VAL A 325 -3.67 -16.21 -19.47
C VAL A 325 -4.42 -15.70 -20.70
N VAL A 326 -5.72 -15.98 -20.75
CA VAL A 326 -6.60 -15.63 -21.89
C VAL A 326 -6.65 -14.13 -22.12
N GLU A 327 -6.77 -13.30 -21.08
CA GLU A 327 -6.72 -11.84 -21.21
C GLU A 327 -5.45 -11.37 -21.93
N GLU A 328 -4.29 -11.94 -21.61
CA GLU A 328 -3.04 -11.53 -22.26
C GLU A 328 -2.97 -11.94 -23.72
N ILE A 329 -3.44 -13.15 -24.04
CA ILE A 329 -3.53 -13.61 -25.44
C ILE A 329 -4.41 -12.62 -26.23
N LEU A 330 -5.56 -12.22 -25.66
CA LEU A 330 -6.49 -11.30 -26.30
C LEU A 330 -5.92 -9.88 -26.42
N VAL A 331 -5.28 -9.34 -25.37
CA VAL A 331 -4.61 -8.02 -25.41
C VAL A 331 -3.48 -8.01 -26.44
N GLU A 332 -2.65 -9.05 -26.48
CA GLU A 332 -1.55 -9.19 -27.43
C GLU A 332 -2.07 -9.28 -28.88
N ALA A 333 -3.12 -10.06 -29.12
CA ALA A 333 -3.76 -10.13 -30.43
C ALA A 333 -4.39 -8.79 -30.84
N CYS A 334 -5.06 -8.09 -29.91
CA CYS A 334 -5.59 -6.75 -30.16
C CYS A 334 -4.49 -5.74 -30.51
N ALA A 335 -3.38 -5.76 -29.77
CA ALA A 335 -2.24 -4.89 -30.02
C ALA A 335 -1.58 -5.12 -31.39
N ARG A 336 -1.64 -6.34 -31.92
CA ARG A 336 -1.14 -6.71 -33.25
C ARG A 336 -2.21 -6.63 -34.36
N GLU A 337 -3.42 -6.19 -34.03
CA GLU A 337 -4.57 -6.19 -34.94
C GLU A 337 -4.90 -7.58 -35.52
N ASP A 338 -4.54 -8.64 -34.80
CA ASP A 338 -4.79 -10.02 -35.17
C ASP A 338 -6.20 -10.46 -34.75
N VAL A 339 -7.19 -9.95 -35.49
CA VAL A 339 -8.61 -10.26 -35.31
C VAL A 339 -8.90 -11.76 -35.49
N ARG A 340 -8.05 -12.48 -36.23
CA ARG A 340 -8.20 -13.93 -36.44
C ARG A 340 -7.93 -14.68 -35.13
N THR A 341 -6.81 -14.41 -34.47
CA THR A 341 -6.48 -15.04 -33.18
C THR A 341 -7.54 -14.70 -32.14
N VAL A 342 -8.03 -13.46 -32.08
CA VAL A 342 -9.14 -13.08 -31.20
C VAL A 342 -10.36 -13.97 -31.46
N ARG A 343 -10.77 -14.13 -32.73
CA ARG A 343 -11.93 -14.96 -33.09
C ARG A 343 -11.76 -16.42 -32.70
N GLU A 344 -10.60 -17.00 -32.95
CA GLU A 344 -10.29 -18.40 -32.64
C GLU A 344 -10.36 -18.67 -31.13
N VAL A 345 -9.72 -17.82 -30.31
CA VAL A 345 -9.73 -17.94 -28.85
C VAL A 345 -11.15 -17.77 -28.29
N LEU A 346 -11.89 -16.76 -28.77
CA LEU A 346 -13.25 -16.50 -28.30
C LEU A 346 -14.24 -17.62 -28.69
N ALA A 347 -14.10 -18.20 -29.88
CA ALA A 347 -14.91 -19.34 -30.29
C ALA A 347 -14.59 -20.59 -29.45
N GLY A 348 -13.31 -20.83 -29.15
CA GLY A 348 -12.89 -21.89 -28.23
C GLY A 348 -13.46 -21.71 -26.82
N LEU A 349 -13.40 -20.48 -26.29
CA LEU A 349 -13.97 -20.12 -25.00
C LEU A 349 -15.48 -20.40 -24.94
N ALA A 350 -16.22 -20.01 -25.99
CA ALA A 350 -17.65 -20.27 -26.08
C ALA A 350 -17.96 -21.78 -26.09
N GLY A 351 -17.21 -22.57 -26.86
CA GLY A 351 -17.37 -24.03 -26.89
C GLY A 351 -17.06 -24.69 -25.53
N TRP A 352 -16.02 -24.22 -24.84
CA TRP A 352 -15.68 -24.69 -23.50
C TRP A 352 -16.81 -24.42 -22.50
N LEU A 353 -17.40 -23.22 -22.50
CA LEU A 353 -18.53 -22.89 -21.63
C LEU A 353 -19.77 -23.76 -21.92
N GLU A 354 -20.04 -24.07 -23.19
CA GLU A 354 -21.13 -24.97 -23.58
C GLU A 354 -20.92 -26.41 -23.11
N SER A 355 -19.67 -26.85 -22.99
CA SER A 355 -19.30 -28.17 -22.48
C SER A 355 -19.32 -28.27 -20.94
N GLY A 356 -19.77 -27.23 -20.23
CA GLY A 356 -19.78 -27.19 -18.77
C GLY A 356 -18.56 -26.51 -18.16
N GLY A 357 -17.94 -25.57 -18.90
CA GLY A 357 -16.88 -24.71 -18.39
C GLY A 357 -17.31 -23.91 -17.15
N ASP A 358 -16.32 -23.39 -16.42
CA ASP A 358 -16.55 -22.75 -15.14
C ASP A 358 -17.31 -21.44 -15.26
N VAL A 359 -18.47 -21.39 -14.60
CA VAL A 359 -19.36 -20.22 -14.62
C VAL A 359 -18.74 -19.01 -13.94
N SER A 360 -17.71 -19.16 -13.11
CA SER A 360 -17.07 -18.08 -12.37
C SER A 360 -15.80 -17.53 -13.04
N ALA A 361 -15.31 -18.18 -14.09
CA ALA A 361 -14.07 -17.78 -14.77
C ALA A 361 -14.16 -16.36 -15.35
N ALA A 362 -13.05 -15.64 -15.39
CA ALA A 362 -12.92 -14.39 -16.13
C ALA A 362 -11.65 -14.45 -16.99
N THR A 363 -11.51 -13.59 -18.00
CA THR A 363 -10.34 -13.66 -18.90
C THR A 363 -9.01 -13.49 -18.17
N ASP A 364 -9.02 -12.73 -17.08
CA ASP A 364 -7.88 -12.48 -16.18
C ASP A 364 -7.60 -13.64 -15.20
N SER A 365 -8.55 -14.54 -15.00
CA SER A 365 -8.47 -15.74 -14.15
C SER A 365 -8.64 -17.04 -14.95
N LEU A 366 -8.40 -17.02 -16.25
CA LEU A 366 -8.51 -18.18 -17.13
C LEU A 366 -7.20 -18.39 -17.89
N VAL A 367 -6.70 -19.62 -17.94
CA VAL A 367 -5.55 -20.00 -18.77
C VAL A 367 -5.98 -20.85 -19.95
N TYR A 368 -5.22 -20.74 -21.04
CA TYR A 368 -5.37 -21.51 -22.27
C TYR A 368 -4.01 -22.07 -22.68
N ASP A 369 -3.92 -23.40 -22.81
CA ASP A 369 -2.69 -24.11 -23.18
C ASP A 369 -2.53 -24.32 -24.70
N GLY A 370 -3.47 -23.82 -25.50
CA GLY A 370 -3.54 -24.04 -26.95
C GLY A 370 -4.63 -25.02 -27.37
N GLU A 371 -5.16 -25.81 -26.43
CA GLU A 371 -6.23 -26.77 -26.67
C GLU A 371 -7.37 -26.66 -25.65
N ARG A 372 -7.04 -26.40 -24.38
CA ARG A 372 -7.96 -26.46 -23.24
C ARG A 372 -7.94 -25.18 -22.44
N PHE A 373 -9.11 -24.81 -21.96
CA PHE A 373 -9.30 -23.74 -20.99
C PHE A 373 -9.37 -24.32 -19.58
N ALA A 374 -8.71 -23.65 -18.63
CA ALA A 374 -8.78 -24.01 -17.22
C ALA A 374 -8.90 -22.75 -16.36
N ALA A 375 -9.91 -22.73 -15.49
CA ALA A 375 -10.11 -21.65 -14.55
C ALA A 375 -9.02 -21.68 -13.46
N VAL A 376 -8.41 -20.53 -13.23
CA VAL A 376 -7.54 -20.27 -12.11
C VAL A 376 -8.45 -19.96 -10.93
N ASN A 377 -8.62 -20.95 -10.06
CA ASN A 377 -9.20 -20.76 -8.73
C ASN A 377 -10.66 -20.30 -8.75
N PRO A 378 -11.56 -21.15 -9.25
CA PRO A 378 -12.96 -20.78 -9.40
C PRO A 378 -13.58 -20.50 -8.03
N PRO A 379 -14.12 -19.30 -7.77
CA PRO A 379 -14.92 -19.07 -6.57
C PRO A 379 -16.13 -19.99 -6.57
N VAL A 380 -16.80 -20.09 -5.42
CA VAL A 380 -18.04 -20.86 -5.31
C VAL A 380 -19.05 -20.28 -6.30
N GLY A 381 -19.43 -21.09 -7.30
CA GLY A 381 -20.40 -20.69 -8.30
C GLY A 381 -21.78 -20.39 -7.69
N PRO A 382 -22.63 -19.63 -8.39
CA PRO A 382 -23.99 -19.36 -7.96
C PRO A 382 -24.78 -20.65 -7.78
N ALA A 383 -25.74 -20.64 -6.85
CA ALA A 383 -26.58 -21.80 -6.53
C ALA A 383 -27.34 -22.36 -7.75
N VAL A 384 -27.65 -21.49 -8.72
CA VAL A 384 -28.23 -21.88 -10.02
C VAL A 384 -27.29 -21.40 -11.12
N PRO A 385 -26.70 -22.31 -11.92
CA PRO A 385 -25.78 -21.92 -12.97
C PRO A 385 -26.54 -21.15 -14.07
N PRO A 386 -26.10 -19.94 -14.44
CA PRO A 386 -26.69 -19.20 -15.54
C PRO A 386 -26.37 -19.88 -16.88
N GLY A 387 -27.15 -19.57 -17.91
CA GLY A 387 -26.90 -20.11 -19.25
C GLY A 387 -25.50 -19.73 -19.78
N PRO A 388 -24.79 -20.62 -20.52
CA PRO A 388 -23.44 -20.38 -21.04
C PRO A 388 -23.28 -19.05 -21.79
N ARG A 389 -24.33 -18.60 -22.49
CA ARG A 389 -24.35 -17.30 -23.18
C ARG A 389 -24.18 -16.12 -22.23
N VAL A 390 -24.86 -16.12 -21.08
CA VAL A 390 -24.76 -15.04 -20.08
C VAL A 390 -23.37 -15.05 -19.43
N VAL A 391 -22.81 -16.23 -19.18
CA VAL A 391 -21.44 -16.38 -18.68
C VAL A 391 -20.43 -15.81 -19.67
N LEU A 392 -20.53 -16.18 -20.95
CA LEU A 392 -19.67 -15.64 -22.01
C LEU A 392 -19.78 -14.11 -22.09
N CYS A 393 -21.01 -13.59 -22.08
CA CYS A 393 -21.26 -12.14 -22.11
C CYS A 393 -20.59 -11.44 -20.91
N ARG A 394 -20.65 -12.01 -19.70
CA ARG A 394 -19.96 -11.48 -18.51
C ARG A 394 -18.44 -11.46 -18.70
N ILE A 395 -17.86 -12.57 -19.14
CA ILE A 395 -16.42 -12.70 -19.34
C ILE A 395 -15.92 -11.64 -20.32
N LEU A 396 -16.63 -11.46 -21.43
CA LEU A 396 -16.28 -10.49 -22.47
C LEU A 396 -16.55 -9.04 -22.06
N TRP A 397 -17.57 -8.81 -21.23
CA TRP A 397 -17.83 -7.50 -20.65
C TRP A 397 -16.71 -7.06 -19.72
N ARG A 398 -16.27 -7.93 -18.79
CA ARG A 398 -15.12 -7.66 -17.93
C ARG A 398 -13.88 -7.33 -18.73
N PHE A 399 -13.60 -8.14 -19.75
CA PHE A 399 -12.47 -7.91 -20.65
C PHE A 399 -12.57 -6.56 -21.36
N ALA A 400 -13.73 -6.21 -21.91
CA ALA A 400 -13.94 -4.94 -22.59
C ALA A 400 -13.73 -3.73 -21.65
N VAL A 401 -14.28 -3.78 -20.43
CA VAL A 401 -14.08 -2.74 -19.41
C VAL A 401 -12.60 -2.58 -19.08
N ARG A 402 -11.90 -3.68 -18.80
CA ARG A 402 -10.46 -3.67 -18.45
C ARG A 402 -9.58 -3.21 -19.62
N LEU A 403 -9.85 -3.67 -20.84
CA LEU A 403 -9.12 -3.28 -22.04
C LEU A 403 -9.20 -1.76 -22.28
N LEU A 404 -10.39 -1.20 -22.16
CA LEU A 404 -10.63 0.24 -22.34
C LEU A 404 -10.06 1.07 -21.18
N ALA A 405 -10.25 0.64 -19.93
CA ALA A 405 -9.72 1.32 -18.75
C ALA A 405 -8.18 1.36 -18.76
N ALA A 406 -7.52 0.29 -19.20
CA ALA A 406 -6.08 0.23 -19.34
C ALA A 406 -5.54 1.02 -20.56
N GLY A 407 -6.41 1.49 -21.45
CA GLY A 407 -6.03 2.23 -22.65
C GLY A 407 -5.22 1.40 -23.65
N HIS A 408 -5.48 0.08 -23.71
CA HIS A 408 -4.78 -0.80 -24.64
C HIS A 408 -5.22 -0.56 -26.09
N HIS A 409 -4.29 -0.77 -27.03
CA HIS A 409 -4.61 -0.73 -28.46
C HIS A 409 -5.58 -1.84 -28.84
N HIS A 410 -6.54 -1.53 -29.71
CA HIS A 410 -7.49 -2.50 -30.24
C HIS A 410 -7.93 -2.16 -31.67
N PRO A 411 -8.27 -3.17 -32.50
CA PRO A 411 -8.54 -2.98 -33.93
C PRO A 411 -9.91 -2.36 -34.26
N TRP A 412 -10.81 -2.23 -33.28
CA TRP A 412 -12.15 -1.68 -33.51
C TRP A 412 -12.21 -0.15 -33.44
N PRO A 413 -13.20 0.50 -34.10
CA PRO A 413 -13.30 1.96 -34.12
C PRO A 413 -13.38 2.61 -32.73
N TRP A 414 -12.59 3.65 -32.51
CA TRP A 414 -12.82 4.60 -31.42
C TRP A 414 -14.01 5.50 -31.78
N PRO A 415 -14.99 5.80 -30.89
CA PRO A 415 -15.07 5.55 -29.46
C PRO A 415 -16.11 4.47 -29.11
N LEU A 416 -15.75 3.19 -29.21
CA LEU A 416 -16.62 2.11 -28.76
C LEU A 416 -16.71 2.09 -27.23
N GLU A 417 -17.93 2.18 -26.71
CA GLU A 417 -18.20 1.94 -25.29
C GLU A 417 -18.03 0.46 -24.95
N ALA A 418 -17.76 0.15 -23.67
CA ALA A 418 -17.55 -1.23 -23.20
C ALA A 418 -18.70 -2.17 -23.59
N GLU A 419 -19.95 -1.71 -23.55
CA GLU A 419 -21.12 -2.49 -23.95
C GLU A 419 -21.08 -2.87 -25.44
N GLN A 420 -20.77 -1.91 -26.32
CA GLN A 420 -20.73 -2.12 -27.76
C GLN A 420 -19.57 -3.04 -28.17
N LEU A 421 -18.42 -2.89 -27.50
CA LEU A 421 -17.28 -3.79 -27.66
C LEU A 421 -17.66 -5.21 -27.22
N THR A 422 -18.34 -5.36 -26.08
CA THR A 422 -18.80 -6.66 -25.58
C THR A 422 -19.68 -7.39 -26.60
N LEU A 423 -20.67 -6.71 -27.16
CA LEU A 423 -21.57 -7.30 -28.16
C LEU A 423 -20.82 -7.71 -29.43
N THR A 424 -19.82 -6.91 -29.84
CA THR A 424 -18.93 -7.22 -30.96
C THR A 424 -18.13 -8.49 -30.71
N LEU A 425 -17.53 -8.61 -29.52
CA LEU A 425 -16.75 -9.79 -29.12
C LEU A 425 -17.64 -11.05 -29.01
N CYS A 426 -18.86 -10.93 -28.50
CA CYS A 426 -19.83 -12.02 -28.48
C CYS A 426 -20.18 -12.50 -29.90
N GLY A 427 -20.37 -11.56 -30.84
CA GLY A 427 -20.54 -11.87 -32.25
C GLY A 427 -19.33 -12.58 -32.86
N MET A 428 -18.11 -12.17 -32.48
CA MET A 428 -16.88 -12.83 -32.90
C MET A 428 -16.74 -14.25 -32.37
N ALA A 429 -17.17 -14.50 -31.12
CA ALA A 429 -17.27 -15.83 -30.53
C ALA A 429 -18.30 -16.75 -31.23
N GLY A 430 -19.08 -16.22 -32.19
CA GLY A 430 -20.15 -16.95 -32.85
C GLY A 430 -21.38 -17.17 -31.98
N ARG A 431 -21.54 -16.37 -30.91
CA ARG A 431 -22.63 -16.42 -29.93
C ARG A 431 -23.15 -15.01 -29.67
N PRO A 432 -23.89 -14.41 -30.61
CA PRO A 432 -24.39 -13.05 -30.44
C PRO A 432 -25.24 -12.95 -29.17
N CYS A 433 -24.99 -11.91 -28.38
CA CYS A 433 -25.72 -11.56 -27.17
C CYS A 433 -26.55 -10.31 -27.43
N ASP A 434 -27.61 -10.10 -26.66
CA ASP A 434 -28.40 -8.87 -26.68
C ASP A 434 -28.20 -8.03 -25.41
N ALA A 435 -28.86 -6.88 -25.32
CA ALA A 435 -28.78 -6.01 -24.14
C ALA A 435 -29.32 -6.70 -22.87
N GLY A 436 -30.30 -7.60 -22.99
CA GLY A 436 -30.84 -8.36 -21.86
C GLY A 436 -29.88 -9.42 -21.34
N ASP A 437 -29.05 -10.01 -22.21
CA ASP A 437 -27.92 -10.86 -21.81
C ASP A 437 -26.88 -10.06 -21.02
N LEU A 438 -26.57 -8.84 -21.46
CA LEU A 438 -25.60 -7.96 -20.79
C LEU A 438 -26.08 -7.52 -19.39
N ASP A 439 -27.35 -7.19 -19.23
CA ASP A 439 -27.93 -6.86 -17.92
C ASP A 439 -27.87 -8.03 -16.94
N ARG A 440 -28.08 -9.26 -17.44
CA ARG A 440 -27.93 -10.48 -16.64
C ARG A 440 -26.47 -10.77 -16.32
N ALA A 441 -25.56 -10.51 -17.25
CA ALA A 441 -24.13 -10.65 -17.05
C ALA A 441 -23.61 -9.71 -15.95
N ARG A 442 -24.04 -8.45 -15.92
CA ARG A 442 -23.72 -7.49 -14.85
C ARG A 442 -24.21 -7.93 -13.48
N LYS A 443 -25.45 -8.43 -13.40
CA LYS A 443 -26.01 -8.97 -12.15
C LYS A 443 -25.19 -10.16 -11.64
N LEU A 444 -24.84 -11.08 -12.54
CA LEU A 444 -24.01 -12.23 -12.21
C LEU A 444 -22.62 -11.81 -11.71
N ASP A 445 -22.02 -10.79 -12.32
CA ASP A 445 -20.71 -10.26 -11.91
C ASP A 445 -20.75 -9.67 -10.49
N ALA A 446 -21.82 -8.94 -10.17
CA ALA A 446 -22.08 -8.42 -8.84
C ALA A 446 -22.34 -9.55 -7.81
N GLU A 447 -23.09 -10.60 -8.18
CA GLU A 447 -23.32 -11.77 -7.33
C GLU A 447 -22.03 -12.54 -7.00
N LEU A 448 -21.10 -12.62 -7.95
CA LEU A 448 -19.79 -13.24 -7.74
C LEU A 448 -18.84 -12.36 -6.90
N GLY A 449 -19.23 -11.13 -6.56
CA GLY A 449 -18.44 -10.21 -5.75
C GLY A 449 -17.17 -9.73 -6.45
N GLN A 450 -17.16 -9.72 -7.79
CA GLN A 450 -16.00 -9.34 -8.59
C GLN A 450 -16.29 -8.13 -9.52
N PRO A 451 -17.07 -7.10 -9.14
CA PRO A 451 -17.59 -6.11 -10.08
C PRO A 451 -16.53 -5.57 -11.06
N ALA A 452 -16.78 -5.69 -12.37
CA ALA A 452 -15.91 -5.16 -13.42
C ALA A 452 -15.84 -3.63 -13.38
N GLU A 453 -16.92 -3.01 -12.89
CA GLU A 453 -16.97 -1.59 -12.59
C GLU A 453 -16.30 -1.37 -11.24
N LEU A 454 -15.09 -0.81 -11.27
CA LEU A 454 -14.41 -0.29 -10.08
C LEU A 454 -15.38 0.66 -9.35
N ALA A 455 -15.67 0.36 -8.07
CA ALA A 455 -16.45 1.22 -7.21
C ALA A 455 -15.91 2.66 -7.30
N GLU A 456 -16.77 3.61 -7.68
CA GLU A 456 -16.45 5.03 -7.91
C GLU A 456 -15.09 5.29 -8.57
N HIS A 457 -14.99 5.08 -9.90
CA HIS A 457 -13.95 5.63 -10.80
C HIS A 457 -12.72 6.19 -10.06
N ALA A 458 -11.84 5.32 -9.56
CA ALA A 458 -10.52 5.75 -9.14
C ALA A 458 -9.91 6.43 -10.37
N PRO A 459 -9.64 7.74 -10.34
CA PRO A 459 -9.24 8.47 -11.52
C PRO A 459 -7.98 7.82 -12.10
N THR A 460 -8.03 7.45 -13.38
CA THR A 460 -6.91 6.88 -14.10
C THR A 460 -5.71 7.82 -13.99
N TYR A 461 -4.48 7.33 -14.12
CA TYR A 461 -3.29 8.21 -14.14
C TYR A 461 -3.43 9.38 -15.13
N ARG A 462 -4.11 9.16 -16.27
CA ARG A 462 -4.46 10.21 -17.23
C ARG A 462 -5.44 11.25 -16.66
N ASP A 463 -6.46 10.82 -15.91
CA ASP A 463 -7.42 11.70 -15.26
C ASP A 463 -6.75 12.53 -14.15
N LEU A 464 -5.78 11.94 -13.45
CA LEU A 464 -4.95 12.62 -12.47
C LEU A 464 -4.02 13.65 -13.09
N LEU A 465 -3.38 13.33 -14.22
CA LEU A 465 -2.59 14.31 -14.97
C LEU A 465 -3.49 15.46 -15.47
N GLY A 466 -4.67 15.15 -16.01
CA GLY A 466 -5.65 16.16 -16.40
C GLY A 466 -6.18 16.98 -15.22
N ALA A 467 -6.31 16.40 -14.03
CA ALA A 467 -6.66 17.12 -12.81
C ALA A 467 -5.50 18.01 -12.33
N ARG A 468 -4.26 17.51 -12.36
CA ARG A 468 -3.05 18.27 -12.04
C ARG A 468 -2.90 19.49 -12.93
N ASP A 469 -3.07 19.32 -14.24
CA ASP A 469 -2.94 20.41 -15.21
C ASP A 469 -4.05 21.46 -14.99
N ARG A 470 -5.30 21.03 -14.74
CA ARG A 470 -6.39 21.94 -14.34
C ARG A 470 -6.08 22.71 -13.06
N LEU A 471 -5.51 22.04 -12.05
CA LEU A 471 -5.13 22.68 -10.78
C LEU A 471 -3.95 23.64 -10.97
N ALA A 472 -2.98 23.29 -11.81
CA ALA A 472 -1.86 24.17 -12.17
C ALA A 472 -2.37 25.44 -12.86
N ASP A 473 -3.28 25.30 -13.83
CA ASP A 473 -3.91 26.43 -14.51
C ASP A 473 -4.70 27.32 -13.54
N GLN A 474 -5.44 26.71 -12.60
CA GLN A 474 -6.16 27.43 -11.55
C GLN A 474 -5.21 28.18 -10.61
N LEU A 475 -4.09 27.57 -10.22
CA LEU A 475 -3.07 28.18 -9.38
C LEU A 475 -2.42 29.37 -10.10
N THR A 476 -2.04 29.20 -11.37
CA THR A 476 -1.48 30.30 -12.19
C THR A 476 -2.49 31.43 -12.34
N ALA A 477 -3.77 31.14 -12.58
CA ALA A 477 -4.83 32.14 -12.66
C ALA A 477 -5.03 32.88 -11.32
N ALA A 478 -4.98 32.15 -10.19
CA ALA A 478 -5.09 32.72 -8.85
C ALA A 478 -3.90 33.64 -8.52
N LEU A 479 -2.67 33.21 -8.80
CA LEU A 479 -1.46 34.02 -8.62
C LEU A 479 -1.49 35.29 -9.48
N ALA A 480 -1.92 35.18 -10.74
CA ALA A 480 -2.11 36.34 -11.60
C ALA A 480 -3.17 37.31 -11.06
N ARG A 481 -4.25 36.80 -10.46
CA ARG A 481 -5.27 37.62 -9.80
C ARG A 481 -4.72 38.34 -8.57
N ILE A 482 -3.94 37.66 -7.73
CA ILE A 482 -3.29 38.25 -6.55
C ILE A 482 -2.36 39.38 -6.99
N SER A 483 -1.46 39.14 -7.94
CA SER A 483 -0.53 40.16 -8.45
C SER A 483 -1.24 41.39 -9.02
N ARG A 484 -2.36 41.20 -9.74
CA ARG A 484 -3.21 42.31 -10.23
C ARG A 484 -3.84 43.10 -9.07
N LEU A 485 -4.30 42.41 -8.02
CA LEU A 485 -4.87 43.05 -6.84
C LEU A 485 -3.82 43.85 -6.06
N GLU A 486 -2.62 43.31 -5.86
CA GLU A 486 -1.49 44.01 -5.23
C GLU A 486 -1.11 45.26 -6.01
N THR A 487 -1.05 45.18 -7.34
CA THR A 487 -0.76 46.33 -8.21
C THR A 487 -1.84 47.41 -8.06
N LYS A 488 -3.12 47.02 -8.05
CA LYS A 488 -4.25 47.95 -7.82
C LYS A 488 -4.19 48.57 -6.42
N LEU A 489 -3.84 47.79 -5.40
CA LEU A 489 -3.74 48.24 -4.02
C LEU A 489 -2.63 49.30 -3.88
N SER A 490 -1.42 49.01 -4.39
CA SER A 490 -0.30 49.97 -4.47
C SER A 490 -0.68 51.26 -5.22
N TYR A 491 -1.42 51.14 -6.33
CA TYR A 491 -1.92 52.31 -7.06
C TYR A 491 -2.88 53.15 -6.21
N ARG A 492 -3.87 52.51 -5.56
CA ARG A 492 -4.85 53.20 -4.69
C ARG A 492 -4.19 53.81 -3.46
N GLU A 493 -3.19 53.16 -2.87
CA GLU A 493 -2.38 53.74 -1.79
C GLU A 493 -1.67 55.01 -2.23
N ARG A 494 -1.04 55.01 -3.42
CA ARG A 494 -0.41 56.20 -3.99
C ARG A 494 -1.43 57.32 -4.24
N GLU A 495 -2.62 56.99 -4.75
CA GLU A 495 -3.71 57.96 -4.91
C GLU A 495 -4.18 58.53 -3.57
N LEU A 496 -4.36 57.69 -2.55
CA LEU A 496 -4.75 58.12 -1.21
C LEU A 496 -3.70 59.03 -0.59
N VAL A 497 -2.42 58.72 -0.74
CA VAL A 497 -1.31 59.59 -0.28
C VAL A 497 -1.36 60.94 -0.98
N ARG A 498 -1.56 60.97 -2.31
CA ARG A 498 -1.70 62.23 -3.08
C ARG A 498 -2.93 63.03 -2.65
N ALA A 499 -4.07 62.37 -2.46
CA ALA A 499 -5.30 63.00 -2.00
C ALA A 499 -5.15 63.59 -0.59
N LYS A 500 -4.56 62.85 0.35
CA LYS A 500 -4.22 63.33 1.70
C LYS A 500 -3.28 64.54 1.64
N ALA A 501 -2.25 64.51 0.78
CA ALA A 501 -1.34 65.65 0.61
C ALA A 501 -2.06 66.88 0.04
N LYS A 502 -2.95 66.70 -0.94
CA LYS A 502 -3.77 67.79 -1.51
C LYS A 502 -4.70 68.40 -0.46
N LEU A 503 -5.39 67.57 0.32
CA LEU A 503 -6.24 68.00 1.44
C LEU A 503 -5.46 68.78 2.50
N ARG A 504 -4.26 68.31 2.87
CA ARG A 504 -3.38 69.05 3.79
C ARG A 504 -2.97 70.41 3.21
N ARG A 505 -2.67 70.49 1.92
CA ARG A 505 -2.35 71.76 1.24
C ARG A 505 -3.55 72.70 1.19
N THR A 506 -4.75 72.22 0.87
CA THR A 506 -5.97 73.05 0.86
C THR A 506 -6.35 73.51 2.27
N GLN A 507 -6.21 72.65 3.29
CA GLN A 507 -6.37 73.05 4.69
C GLN A 507 -5.36 74.13 5.10
N ARG A 508 -4.08 74.00 4.73
CA ARG A 508 -3.05 75.02 4.98
C ARG A 508 -3.36 76.34 4.26
N LYS A 509 -3.83 76.29 3.00
CA LYS A 509 -4.26 77.49 2.27
C LYS A 509 -5.49 78.13 2.91
N ALA A 510 -6.47 77.35 3.34
CA ALA A 510 -7.65 77.84 4.03
C ALA A 510 -7.31 78.47 5.40
N THR A 511 -6.40 77.88 6.17
CA THR A 511 -5.92 78.47 7.44
C THR A 511 -5.07 79.72 7.21
N ALA A 512 -4.24 79.75 6.17
CA ALA A 512 -3.49 80.94 5.76
C ALA A 512 -4.44 82.06 5.30
N TYR A 513 -5.46 81.75 4.48
CA TYR A 513 -6.49 82.70 4.09
C TYR A 513 -7.27 83.22 5.31
N ARG A 514 -7.57 82.36 6.31
CA ARG A 514 -8.14 82.80 7.59
C ARG A 514 -7.22 83.73 8.41
N ARG A 515 -5.91 83.76 8.12
CA ARG A 515 -4.91 84.61 8.78
C ARG A 515 -4.60 85.91 8.03
N THR A 516 -5.01 86.06 6.77
CA THR A 516 -4.76 87.31 6.02
C THR A 516 -5.60 88.47 6.54
N LEU A 517 -5.04 89.68 6.43
CA LEU A 517 -5.68 90.93 6.87
C LEU A 517 -7.04 91.16 6.22
N GLY A 518 -7.23 90.77 4.95
CA GLY A 518 -8.52 90.86 4.25
C GLY A 518 -9.62 89.96 4.82
N TYR A 519 -9.31 88.75 5.27
CA TYR A 519 -10.28 87.88 5.97
C TYR A 519 -10.59 88.39 7.39
N ARG A 520 -9.58 88.96 8.08
CA ARG A 520 -9.79 89.60 9.38
C ARG A 520 -10.58 90.92 9.28
N LEU A 521 -10.40 91.68 8.20
CA LEU A 521 -11.17 92.88 7.87
C LEU A 521 -12.59 92.54 7.48
N SER A 522 -12.82 91.57 6.59
CA SER A 522 -14.18 91.12 6.24
C SER A 522 -14.91 90.50 7.43
N ARG A 523 -14.25 89.76 8.33
CA ARG A 523 -14.87 89.25 9.57
C ARG A 523 -15.09 90.34 10.63
N ARG A 524 -14.32 91.43 10.62
CA ARG A 524 -14.55 92.63 11.46
C ARG A 524 -15.63 93.56 10.89
N LEU A 525 -15.81 93.60 9.57
CA LEU A 525 -16.88 94.31 8.87
C LEU A 525 -18.21 93.51 8.89
N ALA A 526 -18.14 92.17 8.90
CA ALA A 526 -19.28 91.26 9.10
C ALA A 526 -19.70 91.09 10.56
N ARG A 527 -19.13 91.87 11.50
CA ARG A 527 -19.78 92.17 12.78
C ARG A 527 -20.52 93.50 12.63
N PRO A 528 -21.81 93.52 12.23
CA PRO A 528 -22.58 94.75 12.27
C PRO A 528 -22.68 95.22 13.73
N ARG A 529 -21.92 96.28 13.99
CA ARG A 529 -21.92 97.07 15.21
C ARG A 529 -23.34 97.49 15.56
N LYS A 530 -23.66 97.32 16.84
CA LYS A 530 -24.80 97.86 17.60
C LYS A 530 -24.91 99.41 17.58
N VAL A 531 -24.51 100.07 16.50
CA VAL A 531 -24.48 101.54 16.37
C VAL A 531 -25.64 102.07 15.50
N ALA A 532 -26.37 101.21 14.78
CA ALA A 532 -27.59 101.63 14.06
C ALA A 532 -28.83 101.80 14.96
N ARG A 533 -28.81 101.33 16.22
CA ARG A 533 -29.94 101.48 17.17
C ARG A 533 -30.03 102.86 17.85
N ARG A 534 -29.07 103.78 17.62
CA ARG A 534 -29.11 105.13 18.21
C ARG A 534 -29.60 106.23 17.27
N VAL A 535 -29.63 105.99 15.96
CA VAL A 535 -30.08 106.97 14.96
C VAL A 535 -31.57 106.78 14.58
N ILE A 536 -32.08 105.55 14.63
CA ILE A 536 -33.51 105.28 14.32
C ILE A 536 -34.44 105.73 15.46
N ARG A 537 -33.94 105.85 16.70
CA ARG A 537 -34.72 106.36 17.84
C ARG A 537 -34.77 107.89 17.95
N LEU A 538 -34.15 108.62 17.01
CA LEU A 538 -34.21 110.09 16.89
C LEU A 538 -35.07 110.57 15.72
N LEU A 539 -35.65 109.66 14.94
CA LEU A 539 -36.47 109.97 13.75
C LEU A 539 -37.84 109.28 13.76
N SER A 540 -38.33 108.91 14.95
CA SER A 540 -39.71 108.41 15.15
C SER A 540 -40.29 108.83 16.51
N GLY A 541 -40.14 110.12 16.81
CA GLY A 541 -40.90 110.86 17.84
C GLY A 541 -41.36 112.16 17.22
#